data_AF-A0A6V8PJN4-F1
#
_entry.id   AF-A0A6V8PJN4-F1
#
_cell.length_a   1.000
_cell.length_b   1.000
_cell.length_c   1.000
_cell.angle_alpha   90.00
_cell.angle_beta   90.00
_cell.angle_gamma   90.00
#
_symmetry.space_group_name_H-M   'P 1'
#
loop_
_entity.id
_entity.type
_entity.pdbx_description
1 polymer ?
#
loop_
_entity_poly.entity_id
_entity_poly.type
_entity_poly.pdbx_seq_one_letter_code
_entity_poly.pdbx_strand_id
1 'polypeptide(L)'
;MEEVLKQVGFENITIKDFISDQKARQELVELTQKLGIPMELRGHLAIFIDDSIILEGHVPIPVITDLLRLGEKRPFERIVVLQDEMHGAKSYKVWAFRGEIKEYPLDTPISQYLDWLQKNFSWVNLG
;
A
#
# COMPACT_ATOMS: atom_id res chain seq x y z
N MET A 1 4.60 4.14 -12.87
CA MET A 1 4.61 4.33 -11.40
C MET A 1 5.85 5.10 -10.95
N GLU A 2 7.04 4.79 -11.47
CA GLU A 2 8.28 5.54 -11.17
C GLU A 2 8.19 7.06 -11.40
N GLU A 3 7.63 7.50 -12.54
CA GLU A 3 7.47 8.93 -12.85
C GLU A 3 6.55 9.65 -11.85
N VAL A 4 5.50 8.98 -11.37
CA VAL A 4 4.59 9.53 -10.35
C VAL A 4 5.32 9.70 -9.01
N LEU A 5 6.13 8.73 -8.61
CA LEU A 5 6.92 8.81 -7.37
C LEU A 5 7.95 9.95 -7.43
N LYS A 6 8.61 10.13 -8.58
CA LYS A 6 9.53 11.25 -8.81
C LYS A 6 8.82 12.60 -8.77
N GLN A 7 7.61 12.70 -9.34
CA GLN A 7 6.80 13.93 -9.31
C GLN A 7 6.33 14.30 -7.90
N VAL A 8 6.18 13.33 -7.00
CA VAL A 8 5.80 13.57 -5.60
C VAL A 8 7.02 13.86 -4.71
N GLY A 9 8.24 13.86 -5.27
CA GLY A 9 9.45 14.29 -4.57
C GLY A 9 10.22 13.19 -3.84
N PHE A 10 10.01 11.91 -4.19
CA PHE A 10 10.85 10.83 -3.67
C PHE A 10 12.22 10.83 -4.34
N GLU A 11 13.27 11.07 -3.55
CA GLU A 11 14.66 11.16 -4.03
C GLU A 11 15.41 9.81 -3.99
N ASN A 12 15.05 8.93 -3.05
CA ASN A 12 15.73 7.64 -2.82
C ASN A 12 14.88 6.45 -3.28
N ILE A 13 14.78 6.24 -4.60
CA ILE A 13 14.05 5.10 -5.17
C ILE A 13 15.02 3.94 -5.42
N THR A 14 14.82 2.83 -4.72
CA THR A 14 15.54 1.57 -5.00
C THR A 14 14.63 0.63 -5.76
N ILE A 15 14.99 0.31 -7.00
CA ILE A 15 14.25 -0.65 -7.84
C ILE A 15 15.01 -1.98 -7.82
N LYS A 16 14.31 -3.06 -7.47
CA LYS A 16 14.83 -4.43 -7.49
C LYS A 16 13.91 -5.31 -8.33
N ASP A 17 14.47 -6.09 -9.25
CA ASP A 17 13.72 -7.06 -10.04
C ASP A 17 13.75 -8.43 -9.34
N PHE A 18 12.65 -8.81 -8.72
CA PHE A 18 12.54 -10.08 -8.00
C PHE A 18 12.21 -11.28 -8.90
N ILE A 19 11.98 -11.09 -10.20
CA ILE A 19 11.80 -12.19 -11.17
C ILE A 19 13.17 -12.74 -11.56
N SER A 20 14.11 -11.85 -11.88
CA SER A 20 15.45 -12.22 -12.32
C SER A 20 16.47 -12.34 -11.17
N ASP A 21 16.31 -11.61 -10.06
CA ASP A 21 17.22 -11.65 -8.91
C ASP A 21 16.63 -12.48 -7.75
N GLN A 22 17.24 -13.64 -7.50
CA GLN A 22 16.87 -14.55 -6.41
C GLN A 22 17.01 -13.91 -5.03
N LYS A 23 18.00 -13.03 -4.83
CA LYS A 23 18.22 -12.34 -3.55
C LYS A 23 17.14 -11.30 -3.31
N ALA A 24 16.76 -10.54 -4.34
CA ALA A 24 15.63 -9.62 -4.27
C ALA A 24 14.31 -10.35 -3.97
N ARG A 25 14.12 -11.53 -4.55
CA ARG A 25 12.95 -12.38 -4.26
C ARG A 25 12.93 -12.85 -2.81
N GLN A 26 14.07 -13.31 -2.27
CA GLN A 26 14.16 -13.72 -0.86
C GLN A 26 13.88 -12.54 0.07
N GLU A 27 14.46 -11.38 -0.21
CA GLU A 27 14.23 -10.16 0.57
C GLU A 27 12.75 -9.75 0.59
N LEU A 28 12.05 -9.83 -0.56
CA LEU A 28 10.61 -9.58 -0.63
C LEU A 28 9.79 -10.58 0.20
N VAL A 29 10.13 -11.87 0.15
CA VAL A 29 9.46 -12.91 0.94
C VAL A 29 9.68 -12.68 2.43
N GLU A 30 10.90 -12.41 2.85
CA GLU A 30 11.24 -12.14 4.25
C GLU A 30 10.55 -10.87 4.75
N LEU A 31 10.54 -9.81 3.95
CA LEU A 31 9.89 -8.55 4.29
C LEU A 31 8.38 -8.74 4.43
N THR A 32 7.70 -9.34 3.44
CA THR A 32 6.25 -9.57 3.51
C THR A 32 5.84 -10.49 4.65
N GLN A 33 6.65 -11.51 4.98
CA GLN A 33 6.44 -12.37 6.16
C GLN A 33 6.64 -11.62 7.47
N LYS A 34 7.74 -10.87 7.61
CA LYS A 34 8.05 -10.08 8.81
C LYS A 34 6.97 -9.03 9.09
N LEU A 35 6.43 -8.43 8.04
CA LEU A 35 5.36 -7.43 8.16
C LEU A 35 4.00 -8.07 8.46
N GLY A 36 3.82 -9.38 8.23
CA GLY A 36 2.55 -10.07 8.41
C GLY A 36 1.54 -9.83 7.29
N ILE A 37 2.01 -9.54 6.07
CA ILE A 37 1.13 -9.29 4.92
C ILE A 37 0.53 -10.63 4.45
N PRO A 38 -0.81 -10.77 4.47
CA PRO A 38 -1.47 -12.00 4.06
C PRO A 38 -1.28 -12.23 2.55
N MET A 39 -1.31 -13.50 2.13
CA MET A 39 -1.04 -13.86 0.73
C MET A 39 -1.99 -13.19 -0.26
N GLU A 40 -3.24 -12.94 0.14
CA GLU A 40 -4.25 -12.28 -0.69
C GLU A 40 -4.01 -10.78 -0.95
N LEU A 41 -3.02 -10.18 -0.29
CA LEU A 41 -2.59 -8.80 -0.48
C LEU A 41 -1.23 -8.68 -1.19
N ARG A 42 -0.67 -9.79 -1.71
CA ARG A 42 0.61 -9.79 -2.43
C ARG A 42 0.35 -9.72 -3.93
N GLY A 43 0.93 -8.74 -4.60
CA GLY A 43 0.79 -8.55 -6.05
C GLY A 43 2.04 -8.95 -6.83
N HIS A 44 1.98 -8.74 -8.14
CA HIS A 44 3.11 -8.93 -9.07
C HIS A 44 4.09 -7.75 -9.08
N LEU A 45 3.87 -6.73 -8.26
CA LEU A 45 4.75 -5.59 -8.07
C LEU A 45 4.58 -5.15 -6.63
N ALA A 46 5.67 -4.91 -5.89
CA ALA A 46 5.60 -4.40 -4.53
C ALA A 46 6.44 -3.12 -4.42
N ILE A 47 5.85 -2.08 -3.84
CA ILE A 47 6.51 -0.79 -3.58
C ILE A 47 6.33 -0.47 -2.12
N PHE A 48 7.45 -0.19 -1.45
CA PHE A 48 7.49 0.17 -0.04
C PHE A 48 7.91 1.63 0.09
N ILE A 49 7.11 2.41 0.81
CA ILE A 49 7.35 3.84 1.06
C ILE A 49 7.43 4.03 2.58
N ASP A 50 8.61 4.47 3.05
CA ASP A 50 8.92 4.78 4.46
C ASP A 50 8.38 3.74 5.47
N ASP A 51 8.46 2.45 5.12
CA ASP A 51 7.98 1.28 5.88
C ASP A 51 6.48 1.28 6.29
N SER A 52 5.73 2.26 5.80
CA SER A 52 4.37 2.58 6.24
C SER A 52 3.34 2.43 5.13
N ILE A 53 3.69 2.68 3.88
CA ILE A 53 2.78 2.48 2.75
C ILE A 53 3.36 1.37 1.87
N ILE A 54 2.61 0.30 1.69
CA ILE A 54 2.94 -0.80 0.79
C ILE A 54 1.91 -0.78 -0.34
N LEU A 55 2.39 -0.62 -1.57
CA LEU A 55 1.57 -0.67 -2.77
C LEU A 55 1.89 -1.95 -3.52
N GLU A 56 0.87 -2.75 -3.77
CA GLU A 56 0.97 -4.04 -4.41
C GLU A 56 0.21 -3.98 -5.75
N GLY A 57 0.89 -4.26 -6.85
CA GLY A 57 0.36 -4.17 -8.21
C GLY A 57 0.24 -2.73 -8.75
N HIS A 58 -0.80 -2.49 -9.55
CA HIS A 58 -1.08 -1.28 -10.31
C HIS A 58 -2.07 -0.34 -9.56
N VAL A 59 -1.76 -0.01 -8.31
CA VAL A 59 -2.61 0.86 -7.48
C VAL A 59 -2.95 2.17 -8.21
N PRO A 60 -4.23 2.62 -8.21
CA PRO A 60 -4.65 3.85 -8.88
C PRO A 60 -3.88 5.08 -8.39
N ILE A 61 -3.45 5.94 -9.33
CA ILE A 61 -2.73 7.19 -9.02
C ILE A 61 -3.45 8.08 -7.99
N PRO A 62 -4.80 8.25 -8.05
CA PRO A 62 -5.50 9.03 -7.04
C PRO A 62 -5.33 8.48 -5.62
N VAL A 63 -5.40 7.16 -5.46
CA VAL A 63 -5.21 6.48 -4.15
C VAL A 63 -3.79 6.71 -3.63
N ILE A 64 -2.78 6.55 -4.49
CA ILE A 64 -1.37 6.80 -4.12
C ILE A 64 -1.19 8.25 -3.69
N THR A 65 -1.70 9.20 -4.49
CA THR A 65 -1.54 10.63 -4.24
C THR A 65 -2.21 11.04 -2.93
N ASP A 66 -3.40 10.53 -2.65
CA ASP A 66 -4.13 10.82 -1.43
C ASP A 66 -3.43 10.25 -0.18
N LEU A 67 -2.87 9.03 -0.27
CA LEU A 67 -2.07 8.46 0.83
C LEU A 67 -0.82 9.28 1.13
N LEU A 68 -0.11 9.72 0.08
CA LEU A 68 1.11 10.53 0.23
C LEU A 68 0.82 11.91 0.80
N ARG A 69 -0.34 12.51 0.47
CA ARG A 69 -0.77 13.81 1.02
C ARG A 69 -1.06 13.79 2.51
N LEU A 70 -1.32 12.63 3.12
CA LEU A 70 -1.58 12.54 4.56
C LEU A 70 -0.35 12.91 5.39
N GLY A 71 0.86 12.62 4.89
CA GLY A 71 2.10 12.82 5.63
C GLY A 71 2.04 12.22 7.04
N GLU A 72 2.42 13.02 8.03
CA GLU A 72 2.40 12.63 9.45
C GLU A 72 0.99 12.52 10.05
N LYS A 73 -0.05 13.07 9.39
CA LYS A 73 -1.44 13.04 9.89
C LYS A 73 -2.17 11.74 9.56
N ARG A 74 -1.47 10.74 9.03
CA ARG A 74 -2.05 9.46 8.64
C ARG A 74 -2.66 8.73 9.84
N PRO A 75 -3.90 8.21 9.73
CA PRO A 75 -4.53 7.45 10.80
C PRO A 75 -4.12 5.98 10.71
N PHE A 76 -2.85 5.68 10.49
CA PHE A 76 -2.33 4.31 10.44
C PHE A 76 -0.82 4.35 10.60
N GLU A 77 -0.27 3.34 11.27
CA GLU A 77 1.18 3.11 11.29
C GLU A 77 1.66 2.51 9.97
N ARG A 78 0.85 1.60 9.41
CA ARG A 78 1.12 0.93 8.14
C ARG A 78 -0.16 0.62 7.38
N ILE A 79 -0.10 0.64 6.05
CA ILE A 79 -1.19 0.29 5.15
C ILE A 79 -0.67 -0.48 3.94
N VAL A 80 -1.41 -1.48 3.49
CA VAL A 80 -1.22 -2.16 2.21
C VAL A 80 -2.39 -1.81 1.30
N VAL A 81 -2.10 -1.45 0.04
CA VAL A 81 -3.09 -1.31 -1.02
C VAL A 81 -2.73 -2.25 -2.16
N LEU A 82 -3.66 -3.10 -2.56
CA LEU A 82 -3.47 -4.06 -3.65
C LEU A 82 -4.40 -3.74 -4.82
N GLN A 83 -3.84 -3.70 -6.03
CA GLN A 83 -4.60 -3.76 -7.27
C GLN A 83 -3.79 -4.56 -8.30
N ASP A 84 -4.01 -5.86 -8.42
CA ASP A 84 -3.12 -6.72 -9.20
C ASP A 84 -3.54 -6.92 -10.67
N GLU A 85 -4.78 -6.56 -11.02
CA GLU A 85 -5.31 -6.74 -12.37
C GLU A 85 -4.73 -5.71 -13.34
N MET A 86 -3.98 -6.16 -14.34
CA MET A 86 -3.38 -5.29 -15.38
C MET A 86 -4.41 -4.75 -16.39
N HIS A 87 -5.51 -5.48 -16.64
CA HIS A 87 -6.54 -5.12 -17.60
C HIS A 87 -7.93 -5.31 -17.01
N GLY A 88 -8.79 -4.29 -17.16
CA GLY A 88 -10.19 -4.37 -16.73
C GLY A 88 -10.41 -4.33 -15.23
N ALA A 89 -9.41 -3.83 -14.48
CA ALA A 89 -9.47 -3.63 -13.04
C ALA A 89 -10.80 -2.99 -12.59
N LYS A 90 -11.49 -3.60 -11.62
CA LYS A 90 -12.78 -3.10 -11.11
C LYS A 90 -12.69 -2.55 -9.70
N SER A 91 -11.74 -3.03 -8.93
CA SER A 91 -11.59 -2.72 -7.52
C SER A 91 -10.14 -2.72 -7.08
N TYR A 92 -9.90 -2.16 -5.90
CA TYR A 92 -8.66 -2.29 -5.15
C TYR A 92 -8.96 -2.77 -3.74
N LYS A 93 -8.02 -3.48 -3.13
CA LYS A 93 -8.08 -3.89 -1.74
C LYS A 93 -7.19 -3.02 -0.87
N VAL A 94 -7.57 -2.84 0.39
CA VAL A 94 -6.84 -2.02 1.34
C VAL A 94 -6.91 -2.60 2.75
N TRP A 95 -5.79 -2.54 3.47
CA TRP A 95 -5.70 -3.00 4.85
C TRP A 95 -4.61 -2.27 5.64
N ALA A 96 -4.98 -1.70 6.78
CA ALA A 96 -4.09 -0.95 7.67
C ALA A 96 -3.61 -1.79 8.87
N PHE A 97 -3.41 -3.10 8.68
CA PHE A 97 -2.98 -4.03 9.73
C PHE A 97 -3.91 -4.07 10.96
N ARG A 98 -5.15 -3.61 10.78
CA ARG A 98 -6.20 -3.57 11.79
C ARG A 98 -7.54 -3.84 11.12
N GLY A 99 -8.37 -4.60 11.82
CA GLY A 99 -9.65 -5.04 11.28
C GLY A 99 -9.50 -5.90 10.04
N GLU A 100 -10.57 -5.92 9.26
CA GLU A 100 -10.67 -6.69 8.03
C GLU A 100 -10.08 -5.97 6.82
N ILE A 101 -9.68 -6.75 5.82
CA ILE A 101 -9.33 -6.27 4.50
C ILE A 101 -10.60 -5.76 3.83
N LYS A 102 -10.54 -4.54 3.28
CA LYS A 102 -11.67 -3.94 2.57
C LYS A 102 -11.37 -3.88 1.08
N GLU A 103 -12.41 -4.02 0.28
CA GLU A 103 -12.36 -3.91 -1.17
C GLU A 103 -13.29 -2.81 -1.63
N TYR A 104 -12.82 -1.95 -2.53
CA TYR A 104 -13.56 -0.81 -3.05
C TYR A 104 -13.45 -0.72 -4.57
N PRO A 105 -14.50 -0.23 -5.26
CA PRO A 105 -14.41 0.15 -6.67
C PRO A 105 -13.25 1.13 -6.95
N LEU A 106 -12.68 1.11 -8.16
CA LEU A 106 -11.52 1.96 -8.51
C LEU A 106 -11.77 3.47 -8.41
N ASP A 107 -13.01 3.91 -8.55
CA ASP A 107 -13.42 5.32 -8.45
C ASP A 107 -13.66 5.75 -6.99
N THR A 108 -13.62 4.82 -6.05
CA THR A 108 -13.77 5.12 -4.64
C THR A 108 -12.48 5.73 -4.09
N PRO A 109 -12.55 6.90 -3.43
CA PRO A 109 -11.38 7.51 -2.83
C PRO A 109 -10.92 6.72 -1.60
N ILE A 110 -9.61 6.68 -1.38
CA ILE A 110 -9.01 6.01 -0.22
C ILE A 110 -9.48 6.59 1.12
N SER A 111 -9.90 7.86 1.14
CA SER A 111 -10.48 8.51 2.31
C SER A 111 -11.67 7.75 2.90
N GLN A 112 -12.47 7.07 2.07
CA GLN A 112 -13.59 6.28 2.56
C GLN A 112 -13.14 5.10 3.45
N TYR A 113 -12.02 4.47 3.10
CA TYR A 113 -11.41 3.46 3.96
C TYR A 113 -10.86 4.07 5.25
N LEU A 114 -10.19 5.22 5.15
CA LEU A 114 -9.59 5.89 6.31
C LEU A 114 -10.65 6.38 7.31
N ASP A 115 -11.78 6.89 6.82
CA ASP A 115 -12.93 7.25 7.65
C ASP A 115 -13.51 6.03 8.36
N TRP A 116 -13.65 4.91 7.64
CA TRP A 116 -14.07 3.65 8.25
C TRP A 116 -13.08 3.19 9.33
N LEU A 117 -11.78 3.25 9.04
CA LEU A 117 -10.73 2.85 9.96
C LEU A 117 -10.78 3.68 11.25
N GLN A 118 -10.85 5.01 11.14
CA GLN A 118 -10.94 5.91 12.30
C GLN A 118 -12.22 5.68 13.12
N LYS A 119 -13.36 5.43 12.48
CA LYS A 119 -14.64 5.19 13.17
C LYS A 119 -14.65 3.87 13.93
N ASN A 120 -13.99 2.84 13.41
CA ASN A 120 -14.03 1.49 13.98
C ASN A 120 -12.85 1.18 14.89
N PHE A 121 -11.75 1.91 14.75
CA PHE A 121 -10.55 1.74 15.55
C PHE A 121 -10.14 3.12 16.07
N SER A 122 -10.60 3.44 17.28
CA SER A 122 -10.15 4.64 17.99
C SER A 122 -8.65 4.53 18.27
N TRP A 123 -7.89 5.54 17.89
CA TRP A 123 -6.52 5.72 18.39
C TRP A 123 -6.63 6.08 19.87
N VAL A 124 -6.50 5.09 20.76
CA VAL A 124 -6.11 5.42 22.13
C VAL A 124 -4.70 5.97 21.99
N ASN A 125 -4.57 7.29 22.14
CA ASN A 125 -3.29 7.96 22.31
C ASN A 125 -2.52 7.19 23.40
N LEU A 126 -1.47 6.47 23.03
CA LEU A 126 -0.39 6.17 23.95
C LEU A 126 0.41 7.47 24.10
N GLY A 127 -0.19 8.43 24.80
CA GLY A 127 0.49 9.57 25.40
C GLY A 127 0.94 9.21 26.81
#